data_AF-A0A3D8GNA8-F1
#
_entry.id   AF-A0A3D8GNA8-F1
#
_cell.length_a   1.000
_cell.length_b   1.000
_cell.length_c   1.000
_cell.angle_alpha   90.00
_cell.angle_beta   90.00
_cell.angle_gamma   90.00
#
_symmetry.space_group_name_H-M   'P 1'
#
loop_
_entity.id
_entity.type
_entity.pdbx_description
1 polymer ?
#
loop_
_entity_poly.entity_id
_entity_poly.type
_entity_poly.pdbx_seq_one_letter_code
_entity_poly.pdbx_strand_id
1 'polypeptide(L)'
;MMKAVQERHKVSPFFLFFLIHCSQIGVGLLNFQAKIADGAGQDAWVSLLVVGASMNILLAFGFNAIKLSSGGDLASFHLEAFGRFFGKLANTGLVFYLLTVTFLTVYNYVDLLQTFAFDRIPLWELTFAICVVVYYIVSGGFRVVTGLAFWGVIIPLFIFLPFAMLIQYFQLRNIMPIFTHGFHDYLQSAKNSTYIFSGFECAFIYLPFIKNGSKSTKWAHFGLLASTLFYFVVTIITFLYYTQGKLLRTQWATLTMIKVISFTVVESFEFIFIFVFFIVIISSVCIFVWSCTRTLKITFQFKPSRSLLGIVAAFFFLNMGLEDIMFGQKLNLLGTYICLSFFYGYIPFIFLISLTRKKVLKKGRPTQP
;
A
#
# COMPACT_ATOMS: atom_id res chain seq x y z
N MET A 1 28.72 -12.33 5.50
CA MET A 1 28.57 -11.05 4.78
C MET A 1 27.55 -11.23 3.67
N MET A 2 26.44 -10.49 3.67
CA MET A 2 25.52 -10.51 2.51
C MET A 2 26.26 -9.89 1.32
N LYS A 3 26.30 -10.61 0.18
CA LYS A 3 26.88 -10.06 -1.05
C LYS A 3 26.08 -8.82 -1.47
N ALA A 4 26.77 -7.73 -1.77
CA ALA A 4 26.16 -6.54 -2.33
C ALA A 4 25.33 -6.88 -3.58
N VAL A 5 24.18 -6.23 -3.74
CA VAL A 5 23.32 -6.43 -4.92
C VAL A 5 24.09 -5.96 -6.16
N GLN A 6 24.18 -6.82 -7.17
CA GLN A 6 24.88 -6.50 -8.42
C GLN A 6 24.17 -5.36 -9.16
N GLU A 7 24.94 -4.46 -9.78
CA GLU A 7 24.40 -3.27 -10.48
C GLU A 7 23.33 -3.61 -11.53
N ARG A 8 23.47 -4.74 -12.24
CA ARG A 8 22.49 -5.20 -13.24
C ARG A 8 21.08 -5.46 -12.68
N HIS A 9 20.95 -5.63 -11.37
CA HIS A 9 19.67 -5.84 -10.68
C HIS A 9 19.13 -4.57 -10.02
N LYS A 10 19.89 -3.47 -10.05
CA LYS A 10 19.45 -2.19 -9.50
C LYS A 10 18.68 -1.37 -10.52
N VAL A 11 17.78 -0.54 -10.03
CA VAL A 11 16.99 0.42 -10.82
C VAL A 11 17.38 1.86 -10.48
N SER A 12 17.08 2.77 -11.40
CA SER A 12 17.38 4.19 -11.24
C SER A 12 16.65 4.82 -10.04
N PRO A 13 17.22 5.83 -9.36
CA PRO A 13 16.66 6.45 -8.16
C PRO A 13 15.20 6.88 -8.26
N PHE A 14 14.81 7.46 -9.40
CA PHE A 14 13.48 8.03 -9.58
C PHE A 14 12.36 6.97 -9.57
N PHE A 15 12.67 5.70 -9.88
CA PHE A 15 11.69 4.60 -9.79
C PHE A 15 11.18 4.38 -8.36
N LEU A 16 11.91 4.86 -7.34
CA LEU A 16 11.44 4.83 -5.96
C LEU A 16 10.15 5.63 -5.76
N PHE A 17 9.94 6.71 -6.52
CA PHE A 17 8.67 7.46 -6.53
C PHE A 17 7.51 6.56 -6.96
N PHE A 18 7.66 5.89 -8.11
CA PHE A 18 6.64 5.04 -8.69
C PHE A 18 6.34 3.82 -7.83
N LEU A 19 7.38 3.18 -7.27
CA LEU A 19 7.24 2.05 -6.36
C LEU A 19 6.44 2.42 -5.10
N ILE A 20 6.76 3.56 -4.46
CA ILE A 20 5.99 4.02 -3.30
C ILE A 20 4.56 4.32 -3.70
N HIS A 21 4.36 5.17 -4.72
CA HIS A 21 3.03 5.61 -5.09
C HIS A 21 2.13 4.43 -5.47
N CYS A 22 2.62 3.56 -6.36
CA CYS A 22 1.88 2.39 -6.82
C CYS A 22 1.64 1.35 -5.71
N SER A 23 2.55 1.23 -4.73
CA SER A 23 2.33 0.31 -3.60
C SER A 23 1.20 0.75 -2.68
N GLN A 24 0.89 2.05 -2.63
CA GLN A 24 -0.18 2.60 -1.79
C GLN A 24 -1.51 2.63 -2.51
N ILE A 25 -1.52 3.07 -3.77
CA ILE A 25 -2.74 3.10 -4.55
C ILE A 25 -3.19 1.67 -4.83
N GLY A 26 -4.30 1.28 -4.22
CA GLY A 26 -4.90 -0.04 -4.35
C GLY A 26 -6.42 0.02 -4.29
N VAL A 27 -7.05 -1.12 -4.00
CA VAL A 27 -8.52 -1.22 -3.95
C VAL A 27 -9.14 -0.27 -2.93
N GLY A 28 -8.39 0.07 -1.87
CA GLY A 28 -8.80 1.07 -0.88
C GLY A 28 -9.22 2.40 -1.48
N LEU A 29 -8.62 2.84 -2.60
CA LEU A 29 -8.99 4.07 -3.32
C LEU A 29 -10.48 4.12 -3.70
N LEU A 30 -11.11 2.96 -3.90
CA LEU A 30 -12.46 2.87 -4.44
C LEU A 30 -13.56 2.94 -3.36
N ASN A 31 -13.19 2.76 -2.08
CA ASN A 31 -14.15 2.68 -0.97
C ASN A 31 -13.78 3.47 0.29
N PHE A 32 -12.56 4.01 0.41
CA PHE A 32 -12.11 4.62 1.66
C PHE A 32 -12.89 5.87 2.08
N GLN A 33 -13.47 6.60 1.13
CA GLN A 33 -14.16 7.86 1.39
C GLN A 33 -15.35 7.68 2.33
N ALA A 34 -16.11 6.60 2.14
CA ALA A 34 -17.20 6.24 3.04
C ALA A 34 -16.68 5.88 4.45
N LYS A 35 -15.54 5.17 4.53
CA LYS A 35 -14.93 4.76 5.80
C LYS A 35 -14.41 5.95 6.61
N ILE A 36 -13.83 6.96 5.96
CA ILE A 36 -13.32 8.14 6.66
C ILE A 36 -14.46 9.09 7.04
N ALA A 37 -15.53 9.16 6.26
CA ALA A 37 -16.70 9.98 6.54
C ALA A 37 -17.55 9.46 7.72
N ASP A 38 -17.35 8.22 8.15
CA ASP A 38 -18.01 7.64 9.32
C ASP A 38 -17.62 8.32 10.64
N GLY A 39 -16.42 8.92 10.70
CA GLY A 39 -15.98 9.74 11.85
C GLY A 39 -16.41 11.20 11.71
N ALA A 40 -15.52 12.04 11.20
CA ALA A 40 -15.72 13.48 11.03
C ALA A 40 -16.54 13.87 9.79
N GLY A 41 -17.39 12.99 9.24
CA GLY A 41 -18.22 13.32 8.10
C GLY A 41 -17.45 13.89 6.90
N GLN A 42 -17.94 15.01 6.39
CA GLN A 42 -17.33 15.71 5.25
C GLN A 42 -16.06 16.51 5.65
N ASP A 43 -15.74 16.62 6.94
CA ASP A 43 -14.49 17.20 7.46
C ASP A 43 -13.33 16.20 7.49
N ALA A 44 -13.58 14.92 7.19
CA ALA A 44 -12.61 13.85 7.32
C ALA A 44 -11.35 14.00 6.44
N TRP A 45 -11.37 14.87 5.44
CA TRP A 45 -10.20 15.22 4.62
C TRP A 45 -9.06 15.80 5.47
N VAL A 46 -9.36 16.47 6.58
CA VAL A 46 -8.36 17.00 7.51
C VAL A 46 -7.56 15.85 8.13
N SER A 47 -8.27 14.84 8.66
CA SER A 47 -7.66 13.64 9.23
C SER A 47 -6.81 12.88 8.21
N LEU A 48 -7.27 12.79 6.96
CA LEU A 48 -6.52 12.18 5.88
C LEU A 48 -5.17 12.87 5.64
N LEU A 49 -5.15 14.20 5.60
CA LEU A 49 -3.91 14.98 5.42
C LEU A 49 -2.96 14.83 6.61
N VAL A 50 -3.49 14.84 7.84
CA VAL A 50 -2.70 14.62 9.07
C VAL A 50 -2.06 13.23 9.04
N VAL A 51 -2.81 12.20 8.65
CA VAL A 51 -2.28 10.84 8.50
C VAL A 51 -1.20 10.81 7.43
N GLY A 52 -1.44 11.35 6.23
CA GLY A 52 -0.43 11.40 5.16
C GLY A 52 0.86 12.13 5.56
N ALA A 53 0.76 13.23 6.30
CA ALA A 53 1.92 13.92 6.89
C ALA A 53 2.66 13.04 7.90
N SER A 54 1.92 12.35 8.78
CA SER A 54 2.52 11.43 9.76
C SER A 54 3.23 10.24 9.09
N MET A 55 2.72 9.73 7.97
CA MET A 55 3.37 8.65 7.20
C MET A 55 4.71 9.11 6.62
N ASN A 56 4.84 10.38 6.22
CA ASN A 56 6.12 10.93 5.77
C ASN A 56 7.16 10.94 6.90
N ILE A 57 6.74 11.26 8.13
CA ILE A 57 7.61 11.20 9.31
C ILE A 57 8.03 9.76 9.60
N LEU A 58 7.09 8.81 9.58
CA LEU A 58 7.36 7.40 9.79
C LEU A 58 8.28 6.81 8.71
N LEU A 59 8.12 7.23 7.46
CA LEU A 59 9.02 6.87 6.37
C LEU A 59 10.47 7.34 6.66
N ALA A 60 10.64 8.55 7.17
CA ALA A 60 11.95 9.06 7.57
C ALA A 60 12.55 8.26 8.73
N PHE A 61 11.74 7.86 9.72
CA PHE A 61 12.16 7.01 10.83
C PHE A 61 12.67 5.65 10.34
N GLY A 62 11.92 4.97 9.47
CA GLY A 62 12.33 3.69 8.91
C GLY A 62 13.62 3.79 8.08
N PHE A 63 13.76 4.82 7.24
CA PHE A 63 15.01 5.02 6.49
C PHE A 63 16.20 5.29 7.40
N ASN A 64 16.02 6.03 8.48
CA ASN A 64 17.10 6.25 9.44
C ASN A 64 17.49 4.97 10.19
N ALA A 65 16.53 4.10 10.50
CA ALA A 65 16.81 2.81 11.12
C ALA A 65 17.63 1.89 10.20
N ILE A 66 17.21 1.70 8.95
CA ILE A 66 17.87 0.75 8.04
C ILE A 66 19.24 1.23 7.54
N LYS A 67 19.54 2.54 7.58
CA LYS A 67 20.89 3.09 7.29
C LYS A 67 21.98 2.53 8.19
N LEU A 68 21.62 2.04 9.38
CA LEU A 68 22.57 1.42 10.32
C LEU A 68 22.78 -0.08 10.08
N SER A 69 22.01 -0.68 9.17
CA SER A 69 22.16 -2.09 8.81
C SER A 69 23.22 -2.28 7.73
N SER A 70 23.97 -3.38 7.78
CA SER A 70 24.96 -3.70 6.75
C SER A 70 24.32 -4.03 5.40
N GLY A 71 23.10 -4.59 5.40
CA GLY A 71 22.34 -4.93 4.21
C GLY A 71 21.60 -3.75 3.57
N GLY A 72 21.40 -2.65 4.30
CA GLY A 72 20.60 -1.51 3.86
C GLY A 72 19.10 -1.80 3.76
N ASP A 73 18.64 -2.88 4.40
CA ASP A 73 17.23 -3.30 4.43
C ASP A 73 16.78 -3.68 5.86
N LEU A 74 15.46 -3.62 6.05
CA LEU A 74 14.83 -3.87 7.35
C LEU A 74 15.04 -5.31 7.84
N ALA A 75 15.07 -6.28 6.92
CA ALA A 75 15.26 -7.68 7.27
C ALA A 75 16.66 -7.95 7.86
N SER A 76 17.68 -7.29 7.31
CA SER A 76 19.04 -7.31 7.80
C SER A 76 19.15 -6.53 9.11
N PHE A 77 18.47 -5.39 9.22
CA PHE A 77 18.41 -4.62 10.47
C PHE A 77 17.89 -5.46 11.64
N HIS A 78 16.83 -6.25 11.47
CA HIS A 78 16.31 -7.11 12.54
C HIS A 78 17.33 -8.14 13.02
N LEU A 79 18.01 -8.83 12.08
CA LEU A 79 19.00 -9.85 12.42
C LEU A 79 20.21 -9.27 13.16
N GLU A 80 20.61 -8.04 12.84
CA GLU A 80 21.72 -7.36 13.49
C GLU A 80 21.36 -6.70 14.82
N ALA A 81 20.16 -6.11 14.92
CA ALA A 81 19.73 -5.37 16.10
C ALA A 81 19.24 -6.30 17.22
N PHE A 82 18.54 -7.38 16.87
CA PHE A 82 17.91 -8.30 17.82
C PHE A 82 18.62 -9.67 17.92
N GLY A 83 19.65 -9.90 17.10
CA GLY A 83 20.31 -11.19 16.98
C GLY A 83 19.51 -12.21 16.16
N ARG A 84 20.01 -13.44 16.09
CA ARG A 84 19.48 -14.46 15.16
C ARG A 84 18.06 -14.92 15.49
N PHE A 85 17.72 -15.09 16.76
CA PHE A 85 16.41 -15.63 17.16
C PHE A 85 15.31 -14.56 17.04
N PHE A 86 15.39 -13.49 17.83
CA PHE A 86 14.42 -12.41 17.81
C PHE A 86 14.39 -11.66 16.46
N GLY A 87 15.52 -11.57 15.76
CA GLY A 87 15.55 -11.00 14.41
C GLY A 87 14.79 -11.85 13.38
N LYS A 88 14.88 -13.19 13.45
CA LYS A 88 14.06 -14.08 12.61
C LYS A 88 12.57 -13.98 12.97
N LEU A 89 12.24 -13.87 14.25
CA LEU A 89 10.85 -13.67 14.70
C LEU A 89 10.28 -12.36 14.16
N ALA A 90 11.01 -11.25 14.27
CA ALA A 90 10.61 -9.95 13.72
C ALA A 90 10.44 -9.99 12.18
N ASN A 91 11.34 -10.66 11.47
CA ASN A 91 11.20 -10.86 10.02
C ASN A 91 10.00 -11.73 9.65
N THR A 92 9.69 -12.74 10.46
CA THR A 92 8.50 -13.59 10.25
C THR A 92 7.22 -12.78 10.46
N GLY A 93 7.19 -11.94 11.50
CA GLY A 93 6.10 -10.99 11.73
C GLY A 93 5.93 -10.00 10.58
N LEU A 94 7.03 -9.47 10.04
CA LEU A 94 7.02 -8.59 8.86
C LEU A 94 6.46 -9.31 7.61
N VAL A 95 6.84 -10.57 7.37
CA VAL A 95 6.28 -11.37 6.27
C VAL A 95 4.79 -11.59 6.49
N PHE A 96 4.36 -11.97 7.69
CA PHE A 96 2.94 -12.17 7.99
C PHE A 96 2.10 -10.90 7.81
N TYR A 97 2.63 -9.76 8.26
CA TYR A 97 2.06 -8.43 8.01
C TYR A 97 1.86 -8.16 6.51
N LEU A 98 2.93 -8.30 5.71
CA LEU A 98 2.87 -8.06 4.26
C LEU A 98 1.94 -9.04 3.54
N LEU A 99 1.91 -10.30 3.95
CA LEU A 99 0.97 -11.30 3.43
C LEU A 99 -0.47 -10.92 3.75
N THR A 100 -0.75 -10.39 4.95
CA THR A 100 -2.09 -9.94 5.34
C THR A 100 -2.55 -8.78 4.46
N VAL A 101 -1.69 -7.77 4.26
CA VAL A 101 -2.00 -6.62 3.37
C VAL A 101 -2.23 -7.10 1.93
N THR A 102 -1.37 -7.99 1.43
CA THR A 102 -1.51 -8.56 0.08
C THR A 102 -2.83 -9.32 -0.09
N PHE A 103 -3.15 -10.16 0.89
CA PHE A 103 -4.36 -10.98 0.90
C PHE A 103 -5.62 -10.10 0.86
N LEU A 104 -5.70 -9.09 1.73
CA LEU A 104 -6.82 -8.15 1.76
C LEU A 104 -6.97 -7.38 0.44
N THR A 105 -5.86 -6.97 -0.17
CA THR A 105 -5.88 -6.29 -1.48
C THR A 105 -6.44 -7.18 -2.58
N VAL A 106 -6.00 -8.45 -2.66
CA VAL A 106 -6.51 -9.41 -3.66
C VAL A 106 -7.97 -9.72 -3.39
N TYR A 107 -8.34 -10.03 -2.14
CA TYR A 107 -9.71 -10.34 -1.75
C TYR A 107 -10.68 -9.21 -2.13
N ASN A 108 -10.37 -7.97 -1.71
CA ASN A 108 -11.22 -6.82 -2.02
C ASN A 108 -11.33 -6.55 -3.53
N TYR A 109 -10.31 -6.92 -4.31
CA TYR A 109 -10.37 -6.76 -5.77
C TYR A 109 -11.23 -7.85 -6.44
N VAL A 110 -11.13 -9.09 -5.97
CA VAL A 110 -11.99 -10.20 -6.45
C VAL A 110 -13.45 -9.91 -6.14
N ASP A 111 -13.75 -9.42 -4.92
CA ASP A 111 -15.09 -8.99 -4.52
C ASP A 111 -15.64 -7.88 -5.43
N LEU A 112 -14.80 -6.89 -5.76
CA LEU A 112 -15.14 -5.84 -6.72
C LEU A 112 -15.41 -6.40 -8.11
N LEU A 113 -14.58 -7.33 -8.61
CA LEU A 113 -14.77 -7.95 -9.92
C LEU A 113 -16.09 -8.72 -9.97
N GLN A 114 -16.44 -9.47 -8.93
CA GLN A 114 -17.71 -10.19 -8.90
C GLN A 114 -18.92 -9.26 -8.83
N THR A 115 -18.82 -8.19 -8.04
CA THR A 115 -19.92 -7.23 -7.87
C THR A 115 -20.22 -6.44 -9.15
N PHE A 116 -19.19 -6.13 -9.96
CA PHE A 116 -19.34 -5.21 -11.10
C PHE A 116 -19.12 -5.82 -12.47
N ALA A 117 -18.32 -6.88 -12.61
CA ALA A 117 -17.89 -7.41 -13.91
C ALA A 117 -18.25 -8.88 -14.16
N PHE A 118 -18.14 -9.74 -13.15
CA PHE A 118 -18.21 -11.18 -13.31
C PHE A 118 -19.04 -11.83 -12.20
N ASP A 119 -20.35 -11.58 -12.20
CA ASP A 119 -21.30 -12.11 -11.21
C ASP A 119 -21.41 -13.65 -11.22
N ARG A 120 -21.11 -14.29 -12.36
CA ARG A 120 -21.19 -15.74 -12.55
C ARG A 120 -19.87 -16.49 -12.39
N ILE A 121 -18.73 -15.79 -12.33
CA ILE A 121 -17.42 -16.44 -12.23
C ILE A 121 -17.11 -16.69 -10.75
N PRO A 122 -16.80 -17.94 -10.35
CA PRO A 122 -16.50 -18.25 -8.95
C PRO A 122 -15.18 -17.59 -8.51
N LEU A 123 -15.08 -17.25 -7.21
CA LEU A 123 -13.94 -16.48 -6.65
C LEU A 123 -12.59 -17.16 -6.90
N TRP A 124 -12.57 -18.49 -6.86
CA TRP A 124 -11.34 -19.27 -6.99
C TRP A 124 -10.75 -19.14 -8.41
N GLU A 125 -11.57 -19.01 -9.46
CA GLU A 125 -11.08 -18.83 -10.84
C GLU A 125 -10.41 -17.47 -11.02
N LEU A 126 -11.05 -16.40 -10.52
CA LEU A 126 -10.48 -15.05 -10.55
C LEU A 126 -9.18 -14.98 -9.75
N THR A 127 -9.17 -15.59 -8.56
CA THR A 127 -7.98 -15.65 -7.71
C THR A 127 -6.85 -16.45 -8.39
N PHE A 128 -7.18 -17.57 -9.04
CA PHE A 128 -6.21 -18.38 -9.77
C PHE A 128 -5.56 -17.57 -10.91
N ALA A 129 -6.36 -16.84 -11.70
CA ALA A 129 -5.85 -15.98 -12.75
C ALA A 129 -4.89 -14.91 -12.21
N ILE A 130 -5.26 -14.24 -11.11
CA ILE A 130 -4.39 -13.27 -10.42
C ILE A 130 -3.10 -13.92 -9.96
N CYS A 131 -3.18 -15.11 -9.34
CA CYS A 131 -2.03 -15.86 -8.86
C CYS A 131 -1.03 -16.20 -9.98
N VAL A 132 -1.52 -16.62 -11.14
CA VAL A 132 -0.67 -16.91 -12.32
C VAL A 132 0.06 -15.65 -12.78
N VAL A 133 -0.64 -14.52 -12.89
CA VAL A 133 -0.04 -13.24 -13.31
C VAL A 133 1.02 -12.78 -12.30
N VAL A 134 0.73 -12.82 -11.00
CA VAL A 134 1.68 -12.46 -9.94
C VAL A 134 2.91 -13.37 -9.98
N TYR A 135 2.72 -14.68 -10.13
CA TYR A 135 3.82 -15.62 -10.24
C TYR A 135 4.73 -15.29 -11.43
N TYR A 136 4.16 -15.03 -12.60
CA TYR A 136 4.91 -14.70 -13.81
C TYR A 136 5.74 -13.42 -13.62
N ILE A 137 5.13 -12.35 -13.13
CA ILE A 137 5.77 -11.03 -12.99
C ILE A 137 6.87 -11.06 -11.92
N VAL A 138 6.58 -11.63 -10.74
CA VAL A 138 7.55 -11.69 -9.64
C VAL A 138 8.72 -12.62 -9.97
N SER A 139 8.49 -13.68 -10.76
CA SER A 139 9.56 -14.54 -11.28
C SER A 139 10.53 -13.81 -12.21
N GLY A 140 10.05 -12.79 -12.94
CA GLY A 140 10.90 -11.87 -13.72
C GLY A 140 11.82 -10.98 -12.89
N GLY A 141 11.61 -10.90 -11.57
CA GLY A 141 12.45 -10.20 -10.62
C GLY A 141 12.16 -8.71 -10.50
N PHE A 142 12.98 -8.03 -9.68
CA PHE A 142 12.67 -6.68 -9.19
C PHE A 142 12.55 -5.61 -10.29
N ARG A 143 13.32 -5.75 -11.39
CA ARG A 143 13.27 -4.77 -12.50
C ARG A 143 11.94 -4.88 -13.26
N VAL A 144 11.39 -6.08 -13.41
CA VAL A 144 10.08 -6.30 -14.03
C VAL A 144 8.99 -5.74 -13.13
N VAL A 145 9.03 -6.02 -11.82
CA VAL A 145 8.10 -5.43 -10.83
C VAL A 145 8.17 -3.90 -10.85
N THR A 146 9.37 -3.32 -10.93
CA THR A 146 9.55 -1.86 -11.04
C THR A 146 8.98 -1.29 -12.34
N GLY A 147 9.19 -1.97 -13.46
CA GLY A 147 8.65 -1.57 -14.75
C GLY A 147 7.13 -1.59 -14.77
N LEU A 148 6.53 -2.62 -14.16
CA LEU A 148 5.09 -2.69 -13.95
C LEU A 148 4.61 -1.54 -13.05
N ALA A 149 5.26 -1.27 -11.92
CA ALA A 149 4.90 -0.18 -11.02
C ALA A 149 4.94 1.20 -11.71
N PHE A 150 5.87 1.41 -12.66
CA PHE A 150 5.88 2.62 -13.48
C PHE A 150 4.60 2.72 -14.33
N TRP A 151 4.27 1.68 -15.09
CA TRP A 151 3.06 1.66 -15.92
C TRP A 151 1.77 1.69 -15.09
N GLY A 152 1.76 1.10 -13.90
CA GLY A 152 0.68 1.16 -12.92
C GLY A 152 0.43 2.55 -12.34
N VAL A 153 1.28 3.54 -12.63
CA VAL A 153 1.03 4.95 -12.30
C VAL A 153 0.70 5.77 -13.56
N ILE A 154 1.44 5.53 -14.65
CA ILE A 154 1.28 6.31 -15.88
C ILE A 154 -0.04 6.01 -16.60
N ILE A 155 -0.44 4.74 -16.72
CA ILE A 155 -1.66 4.37 -17.46
C ILE A 155 -2.93 4.89 -16.77
N PRO A 156 -3.13 4.70 -15.45
CA PRO A 156 -4.33 5.19 -14.79
C PRO A 156 -4.49 6.71 -14.84
N LEU A 157 -3.39 7.47 -14.94
CA LEU A 157 -3.45 8.94 -15.03
C LEU A 157 -4.35 9.41 -16.17
N PHE A 158 -4.35 8.70 -17.30
CA PHE A 158 -5.22 9.01 -18.44
C PHE A 158 -6.70 8.69 -18.17
N ILE A 159 -6.98 7.71 -17.31
CA ILE A 159 -8.35 7.31 -16.94
C ILE A 159 -8.97 8.24 -15.89
N PHE A 160 -8.16 8.96 -15.13
CA PHE A 160 -8.67 9.99 -14.24
C PHE A 160 -9.07 11.28 -14.97
N LEU A 161 -8.68 11.48 -16.23
CA LEU A 161 -9.06 12.68 -17.01
C LEU A 161 -10.59 12.83 -17.19
N PRO A 162 -11.35 11.78 -17.57
CA PRO A 162 -12.82 11.82 -17.62
C PRO A 162 -13.53 12.25 -16.33
N PHE A 163 -12.89 12.20 -15.16
CA PHE A 163 -13.50 12.67 -13.91
C PHE A 163 -13.81 14.17 -13.96
N ALA A 164 -13.19 14.95 -14.85
CA ALA A 164 -13.55 16.34 -15.07
C ALA A 164 -15.03 16.51 -15.51
N MET A 165 -15.62 15.51 -16.16
CA MET A 165 -17.04 15.52 -16.54
C MET A 165 -17.98 15.46 -15.32
N LEU A 166 -17.47 15.05 -14.15
CA LEU A 166 -18.26 14.97 -12.93
C LEU A 166 -18.49 16.35 -12.29
N ILE A 167 -17.75 17.38 -12.71
CA ILE A 167 -17.81 18.73 -12.11
C ILE A 167 -19.23 19.30 -12.13
N GLN A 168 -20.03 19.01 -13.16
CA GLN A 168 -21.42 19.47 -13.25
C GLN A 168 -22.34 18.91 -12.17
N TYR A 169 -21.96 17.82 -11.50
CA TYR A 169 -22.73 17.20 -10.41
C TYR A 169 -22.25 17.63 -9.02
N PHE A 170 -21.19 18.44 -8.93
CA PHE A 170 -20.62 18.85 -7.66
C PHE A 170 -21.49 19.89 -6.96
N GLN A 171 -21.76 19.67 -5.68
CA GLN A 171 -22.47 20.63 -4.84
C GLN A 171 -21.58 21.06 -3.68
N LEU A 172 -21.12 22.33 -3.69
CA LEU A 172 -20.30 22.90 -2.63
C LEU A 172 -20.97 22.82 -1.25
N ARG A 173 -22.30 22.82 -1.20
CA ARG A 173 -23.04 22.65 0.05
C ARG A 173 -22.73 21.31 0.74
N ASN A 174 -22.35 20.28 -0.01
CA ASN A 174 -22.08 18.96 0.56
C ASN A 174 -20.81 18.91 1.42
N ILE A 175 -19.83 19.81 1.21
CA ILE A 175 -18.62 19.88 2.04
C ILE A 175 -18.78 20.84 3.23
N MET A 176 -19.87 21.61 3.28
CA MET A 176 -20.17 22.54 4.35
C MET A 176 -21.13 21.91 5.37
N PRO A 177 -21.06 22.30 6.65
CA PRO A 177 -20.08 23.21 7.26
C PRO A 177 -18.71 22.53 7.50
N ILE A 178 -17.64 23.33 7.49
CA ILE A 178 -16.27 22.85 7.74
C ILE A 178 -15.91 23.04 9.22
N PHE A 179 -15.17 22.09 9.81
CA PHE A 179 -14.66 22.13 11.18
C PHE A 179 -15.73 22.10 12.27
N THR A 180 -16.70 21.19 12.13
CA THR A 180 -17.83 21.08 13.08
C THR A 180 -17.75 19.91 14.05
N HIS A 181 -16.82 18.99 13.82
CA HIS A 181 -16.70 17.75 14.58
C HIS A 181 -15.73 17.85 15.76
N GLY A 182 -15.89 16.96 16.73
CA GLY A 182 -15.01 16.89 17.90
C GLY A 182 -13.67 16.22 17.58
N PHE A 183 -12.69 16.36 18.48
CA PHE A 183 -11.38 15.71 18.33
C PHE A 183 -11.48 14.18 18.17
N HIS A 184 -12.43 13.54 18.86
CA HIS A 184 -12.61 12.08 18.76
C HIS A 184 -13.04 11.65 17.35
N ASP A 185 -13.92 12.41 16.70
CA ASP A 185 -14.42 12.10 15.35
C ASP A 185 -13.29 12.21 14.33
N TYR A 186 -12.45 13.24 14.45
CA TYR A 186 -11.23 13.36 13.62
C TYR A 186 -10.27 12.19 13.85
N LEU A 187 -10.08 11.75 15.09
CA LEU A 187 -9.22 10.61 15.40
C LEU A 187 -9.77 9.32 14.80
N GLN A 188 -11.09 9.13 14.82
CA GLN A 188 -11.75 7.99 14.18
C GLN A 188 -11.57 8.01 12.65
N SER A 189 -11.73 9.16 12.00
CA SER A 189 -11.42 9.30 10.56
C SER A 189 -9.94 9.05 10.26
N ALA A 190 -9.02 9.49 11.12
CA ALA A 190 -7.59 9.27 10.97
C ALA A 190 -7.24 7.77 11.06
N LYS A 191 -7.82 7.08 12.04
CA LYS A 191 -7.72 5.62 12.19
C LYS A 191 -8.18 4.90 10.92
N ASN A 192 -9.34 5.25 10.40
CA ASN A 192 -9.91 4.64 9.19
C ASN A 192 -9.12 4.98 7.91
N SER A 193 -8.44 6.13 7.89
CA SER A 193 -7.55 6.54 6.80
C SER A 193 -6.21 5.81 6.81
N THR A 194 -5.83 5.12 7.87
CA THR A 194 -4.46 4.59 8.01
C THR A 194 -4.18 3.46 7.00
N TYR A 195 -5.15 2.58 6.78
CA TYR A 195 -4.98 1.40 5.93
C TYR A 195 -4.61 1.74 4.46
N ILE A 196 -5.16 2.81 3.90
CA ILE A 196 -4.90 3.19 2.49
C ILE A 196 -3.48 3.67 2.23
N PHE A 197 -2.73 4.00 3.29
CA PHE A 197 -1.33 4.35 3.16
C PHE A 197 -0.40 3.13 3.21
N SER A 198 -0.91 1.92 3.47
CA SER A 198 -0.08 0.71 3.48
C SER A 198 0.65 0.49 2.16
N GLY A 199 1.87 -0.03 2.27
CA GLY A 199 2.75 -0.32 1.14
C GLY A 199 4.06 0.49 1.12
N PHE A 200 4.09 1.69 1.72
CA PHE A 200 5.31 2.50 1.78
C PHE A 200 6.45 1.79 2.51
N GLU A 201 6.12 0.93 3.48
CA GLU A 201 7.04 0.14 4.28
C GLU A 201 7.85 -0.87 3.46
N CYS A 202 7.36 -1.28 2.28
CA CYS A 202 8.12 -2.13 1.37
C CYS A 202 9.42 -1.46 0.91
N ALA A 203 9.48 -0.13 0.92
CA ALA A 203 10.68 0.62 0.63
C ALA A 203 11.83 0.29 1.56
N PHE A 204 11.55 -0.13 2.80
CA PHE A 204 12.59 -0.55 3.72
C PHE A 204 13.22 -1.90 3.34
N ILE A 205 12.62 -2.64 2.41
CA ILE A 205 13.10 -3.95 1.94
C ILE A 205 13.81 -3.82 0.60
N TYR A 206 13.24 -3.06 -0.35
CA TYR A 206 13.81 -2.95 -1.70
C TYR A 206 14.82 -1.80 -1.86
N LEU A 207 15.08 -0.97 -0.85
CA LEU A 207 16.06 0.12 -0.95
C LEU A 207 17.45 -0.31 -1.47
N PRO A 208 18.01 -1.50 -1.12
CA PRO A 208 19.28 -1.96 -1.67
C PRO A 208 19.30 -2.19 -3.19
N PHE A 209 18.11 -2.30 -3.81
CA PHE A 209 17.93 -2.46 -5.24
C PHE A 209 17.78 -1.11 -5.97
N ILE A 210 17.82 0.01 -5.24
CA ILE A 210 17.85 1.35 -5.82
C ILE A 210 19.29 1.83 -5.91
N LYS A 211 19.71 2.29 -7.09
CA LYS A 211 21.03 2.93 -7.27
C LYS A 211 21.14 4.12 -6.32
N ASN A 212 22.27 4.29 -5.63
CA ASN A 212 22.47 5.37 -4.65
C ASN A 212 21.35 5.47 -3.59
N GLY A 213 20.83 4.33 -3.09
CA GLY A 213 19.63 4.26 -2.25
C GLY A 213 19.55 5.29 -1.12
N SER A 214 20.61 5.49 -0.33
CA SER A 214 20.61 6.44 0.79
C SER A 214 20.43 7.92 0.38
N LYS A 215 20.91 8.31 -0.81
CA LYS A 215 20.72 9.65 -1.38
C LYS A 215 19.40 9.78 -2.15
N SER A 216 18.72 8.66 -2.38
CA SER A 216 17.53 8.58 -3.22
C SER A 216 16.23 8.66 -2.44
N THR A 217 16.27 8.66 -1.10
CA THR A 217 15.08 8.65 -0.23
C THR A 217 14.13 9.83 -0.48
N LYS A 218 14.61 10.96 -1.04
CA LYS A 218 13.76 12.09 -1.46
C LYS A 218 12.64 11.68 -2.41
N TRP A 219 12.92 10.74 -3.34
CA TRP A 219 11.92 10.24 -4.28
C TRP A 219 10.83 9.44 -3.59
N ALA A 220 11.14 8.78 -2.47
CA ALA A 220 10.15 8.08 -1.68
C ALA A 220 9.18 9.04 -1.00
N HIS A 221 9.70 10.13 -0.41
CA HIS A 221 8.88 11.19 0.18
C HIS A 221 7.98 11.86 -0.86
N PHE A 222 8.51 12.16 -2.05
CA PHE A 222 7.69 12.69 -3.15
C PHE A 222 6.62 11.70 -3.60
N GLY A 223 6.91 10.39 -3.65
CA GLY A 223 5.91 9.36 -3.95
C GLY A 223 4.78 9.31 -2.93
N LEU A 224 5.13 9.36 -1.64
CA LEU A 224 4.16 9.35 -0.54
C LEU A 224 3.29 10.62 -0.52
N LEU A 225 3.90 11.78 -0.79
CA LEU A 225 3.21 13.05 -0.92
C LEU A 225 2.25 13.04 -2.11
N ALA A 226 2.68 12.49 -3.25
CA ALA A 226 1.82 12.32 -4.43
C ALA A 226 0.61 11.42 -4.12
N SER A 227 0.81 10.30 -3.40
CA SER A 227 -0.31 9.46 -2.95
C SER A 227 -1.27 10.21 -2.03
N THR A 228 -0.73 10.99 -1.08
CA THR A 228 -1.54 11.78 -0.14
C THR A 228 -2.38 12.82 -0.87
N LEU A 229 -1.78 13.57 -1.80
CA LEU A 229 -2.48 14.55 -2.64
C LEU A 229 -3.53 13.88 -3.51
N PHE A 230 -3.22 12.72 -4.08
CA PHE A 230 -4.15 11.96 -4.90
C PHE A 230 -5.37 11.49 -4.10
N TYR A 231 -5.17 10.92 -2.91
CA TYR A 231 -6.27 10.57 -2.01
C TYR A 231 -7.07 11.79 -1.60
N PHE A 232 -6.41 12.90 -1.28
CA PHE A 232 -7.09 14.14 -0.94
C PHE A 232 -7.99 14.63 -2.07
N VAL A 233 -7.50 14.69 -3.31
CA VAL A 233 -8.29 15.09 -4.49
C VAL A 233 -9.51 14.18 -4.66
N VAL A 234 -9.32 12.86 -4.56
CA VAL A 234 -10.41 11.89 -4.68
C VAL A 234 -11.43 12.05 -3.55
N THR A 235 -11.00 12.32 -2.32
CA THR A 235 -11.89 12.63 -1.20
C THR A 235 -12.72 13.88 -1.48
N ILE A 236 -12.11 14.98 -1.90
CA ILE A 236 -12.82 16.23 -2.18
C ILE A 236 -13.85 16.04 -3.31
N ILE A 237 -13.47 15.38 -4.41
CA ILE A 237 -14.40 15.05 -5.50
C ILE A 237 -15.60 14.25 -4.96
N THR A 238 -15.34 13.25 -4.13
CA THR A 238 -16.39 12.38 -3.58
C THR A 238 -17.32 13.16 -2.64
N PHE A 239 -16.77 14.03 -1.80
CA PHE A 239 -17.52 14.82 -0.82
C PHE A 239 -18.35 15.92 -1.49
N LEU A 240 -17.88 16.47 -2.61
CA LEU A 240 -18.67 17.40 -3.43
C LEU A 240 -19.83 16.69 -4.15
N TYR A 241 -19.62 15.44 -4.59
CA TYR A 241 -20.60 14.68 -5.35
C TYR A 241 -21.70 14.07 -4.46
N TYR A 242 -21.34 13.46 -3.31
CA TYR A 242 -22.28 12.78 -2.43
C TYR A 242 -22.67 13.61 -1.22
N THR A 243 -23.94 13.54 -0.82
CA THR A 243 -24.35 13.88 0.55
C THR A 243 -23.80 12.84 1.51
N GLN A 244 -23.46 13.23 2.75
CA GLN A 244 -22.87 12.32 3.75
C GLN A 244 -23.71 11.04 3.95
N GLY A 245 -25.03 11.18 4.11
CA GLY A 245 -25.93 10.03 4.28
C GLY A 245 -25.95 9.06 3.10
N LYS A 246 -25.80 9.56 1.86
CA LYS A 246 -25.70 8.72 0.66
C LYS A 246 -24.32 8.07 0.56
N LEU A 247 -23.25 8.80 0.89
CA LEU A 247 -21.89 8.29 0.88
C LEU A 247 -21.72 7.09 1.82
N LEU A 248 -22.21 7.19 3.07
CA LEU A 248 -22.09 6.12 4.07
C LEU A 248 -22.79 4.81 3.67
N ARG A 249 -23.78 4.88 2.77
CA ARG A 249 -24.51 3.71 2.25
C ARG A 249 -23.92 3.18 0.94
N THR A 250 -22.90 3.83 0.40
CA THR A 250 -22.29 3.48 -0.89
C THR A 250 -20.92 2.84 -0.66
N GLN A 251 -20.84 1.50 -0.72
CA GLN A 251 -19.58 0.77 -0.50
C GLN A 251 -18.49 1.18 -1.50
N TRP A 252 -18.78 1.13 -2.80
CA TRP A 252 -17.83 1.43 -3.87
C TRP A 252 -18.07 2.83 -4.45
N ALA A 253 -17.88 3.85 -3.61
CA ALA A 253 -18.22 5.24 -3.91
C ALA A 253 -17.58 5.76 -5.20
N THR A 254 -16.27 5.53 -5.38
CA THR A 254 -15.54 5.99 -6.58
C THR A 254 -16.10 5.33 -7.84
N LEU A 255 -16.30 4.01 -7.81
CA LEU A 255 -16.75 3.25 -8.98
C LEU A 255 -18.20 3.57 -9.34
N THR A 256 -19.06 3.74 -8.34
CA THR A 256 -20.48 4.11 -8.54
C THR A 256 -20.61 5.51 -9.15
N MET A 257 -19.76 6.45 -8.74
CA MET A 257 -19.75 7.81 -9.30
C MET A 257 -19.34 7.82 -10.78
N ILE A 258 -18.39 6.97 -11.17
CA ILE A 258 -17.90 6.86 -12.54
C ILE A 258 -18.95 6.33 -13.51
N LYS A 259 -19.94 5.55 -13.05
CA LYS A 259 -21.04 5.03 -13.89
C LYS A 259 -21.88 6.12 -14.55
N VAL A 260 -21.83 7.35 -14.04
CA VAL A 260 -22.53 8.49 -14.65
C VAL A 260 -21.83 8.98 -15.92
N ILE A 261 -20.54 8.69 -16.08
CA ILE A 261 -19.78 9.04 -17.26
C ILE A 261 -20.17 8.09 -18.39
N SER A 262 -20.84 8.62 -19.40
CA SER A 262 -21.21 7.91 -20.62
C SER A 262 -20.63 8.63 -21.84
N PHE A 263 -20.09 7.87 -22.77
CA PHE A 263 -19.62 8.37 -24.06
C PHE A 263 -20.51 7.81 -25.17
N THR A 264 -20.67 8.53 -26.28
CA THR A 264 -21.47 8.08 -27.42
C THR A 264 -21.06 6.72 -27.97
N VAL A 265 -19.78 6.33 -27.80
CA VAL A 265 -19.22 5.05 -28.28
C VAL A 265 -18.99 4.04 -27.14
N VAL A 266 -18.89 4.49 -25.89
CA VAL A 266 -18.61 3.64 -24.72
C VAL A 266 -19.72 3.84 -23.71
N GLU A 267 -20.67 2.89 -23.70
CA GLU A 267 -21.84 2.92 -22.82
C GLU A 267 -21.51 2.54 -21.38
N SER A 268 -20.45 1.73 -21.15
CA SER A 268 -20.04 1.27 -19.82
C SER A 268 -18.59 1.57 -19.53
N PHE A 269 -18.30 2.83 -19.20
CA PHE A 269 -16.95 3.30 -18.89
C PHE A 269 -16.38 2.64 -17.62
N GLU A 270 -17.24 2.14 -16.71
CA GLU A 270 -16.81 1.43 -15.50
C GLU A 270 -15.98 0.18 -15.80
N PHE A 271 -16.24 -0.54 -16.90
CA PHE A 271 -15.45 -1.73 -17.24
C PHE A 271 -14.04 -1.36 -17.65
N ILE A 272 -13.89 -0.32 -18.49
CA ILE A 272 -12.58 0.21 -18.87
C ILE A 272 -11.80 0.61 -17.63
N PHE A 273 -12.45 1.30 -16.70
CA PHE A 273 -11.84 1.67 -15.42
C PHE A 273 -11.37 0.43 -14.66
N ILE A 274 -12.24 -0.58 -14.44
CA ILE A 274 -11.91 -1.79 -13.67
C ILE A 274 -10.71 -2.55 -14.27
N PHE A 275 -10.70 -2.73 -15.60
CA PHE A 275 -9.64 -3.49 -16.28
C PHE A 275 -8.30 -2.78 -16.29
N VAL A 276 -8.27 -1.45 -16.41
CA VAL A 276 -7.01 -0.72 -16.30
C VAL A 276 -6.58 -0.55 -14.85
N PHE A 277 -7.53 -0.42 -13.93
CA PHE A 277 -7.25 -0.42 -12.50
C PHE A 277 -6.64 -1.76 -12.04
N PHE A 278 -6.88 -2.86 -12.75
CA PHE A 278 -6.20 -4.13 -12.54
C PHE A 278 -4.68 -3.99 -12.54
N ILE A 279 -4.11 -3.17 -13.43
CA ILE A 279 -2.67 -2.96 -13.53
C ILE A 279 -2.14 -2.34 -12.22
N VAL A 280 -2.89 -1.44 -11.62
CA VAL A 280 -2.57 -0.81 -10.33
C VAL A 280 -2.56 -1.85 -9.21
N ILE A 281 -3.60 -2.69 -9.15
CA ILE A 281 -3.72 -3.74 -8.14
C ILE A 281 -2.61 -4.78 -8.29
N ILE A 282 -2.35 -5.27 -9.49
CA ILE A 282 -1.29 -6.25 -9.72
C ILE A 282 0.09 -5.66 -9.40
N SER A 283 0.31 -4.37 -9.68
CA SER A 283 1.56 -3.70 -9.32
C SER A 283 1.82 -3.69 -7.82
N SER A 284 0.84 -3.25 -7.02
CA SER A 284 0.97 -3.23 -5.54
C SER A 284 1.16 -4.64 -4.98
N VAL A 285 0.34 -5.61 -5.42
CA VAL A 285 0.45 -7.02 -5.02
C VAL A 285 1.84 -7.58 -5.36
N CYS A 286 2.36 -7.33 -6.57
CA CYS A 286 3.68 -7.81 -6.96
C CYS A 286 4.80 -7.20 -6.08
N ILE A 287 4.69 -5.93 -5.67
CA ILE A 287 5.65 -5.29 -4.76
C ILE A 287 5.62 -5.99 -3.39
N PHE A 288 4.43 -6.29 -2.86
CA PHE A 288 4.29 -6.94 -1.55
C PHE A 288 4.82 -8.38 -1.59
N VAL A 289 4.42 -9.18 -2.59
CA VAL A 289 4.89 -10.55 -2.76
C VAL A 289 6.40 -10.59 -2.96
N TRP A 290 6.94 -9.73 -3.81
CA TRP A 290 8.39 -9.65 -4.01
C TRP A 290 9.10 -9.31 -2.69
N SER A 291 8.56 -8.39 -1.90
CA SER A 291 9.11 -8.00 -0.59
C SER A 291 9.08 -9.15 0.42
N CYS A 292 8.02 -9.96 0.44
CA CYS A 292 7.95 -11.20 1.21
C CYS A 292 9.02 -12.21 0.79
N THR A 293 9.14 -12.49 -0.52
CA THR A 293 10.13 -13.46 -1.03
C THR A 293 11.56 -13.02 -0.68
N ARG A 294 11.83 -11.70 -0.73
CA ARG A 294 13.13 -11.12 -0.37
C ARG A 294 13.42 -11.26 1.12
N THR A 295 12.45 -10.95 1.99
CA THR A 295 12.60 -11.08 3.44
C THR A 295 12.81 -12.54 3.84
N LEU A 296 12.09 -13.49 3.25
CA LEU A 296 12.29 -14.93 3.49
C LEU A 296 13.68 -15.41 3.02
N LYS A 297 14.17 -14.91 1.89
CA LYS A 297 15.54 -15.21 1.43
C LYS A 297 16.59 -14.74 2.43
N ILE A 298 16.47 -13.52 2.96
CA ILE A 298 17.44 -12.98 3.93
C ILE A 298 17.38 -13.79 5.25
N THR A 299 16.18 -14.09 5.72
CA THR A 299 15.91 -14.66 7.05
C THR A 299 16.22 -16.16 7.14
N PHE A 300 15.75 -16.93 6.15
CA PHE A 300 15.79 -18.40 6.15
C PHE A 300 16.64 -18.97 5.01
N GLN A 301 17.25 -18.13 4.15
CA GLN A 301 18.01 -18.56 2.98
C GLN A 301 17.17 -19.39 1.98
N PHE A 302 15.86 -19.19 1.99
CA PHE A 302 14.96 -19.85 1.04
C PHE A 302 15.23 -19.37 -0.39
N LYS A 303 15.12 -20.31 -1.35
CA LYS A 303 15.18 -19.98 -2.77
C LYS A 303 13.96 -19.13 -3.13
N PRO A 304 14.12 -17.95 -3.77
CA PRO A 304 13.00 -17.07 -4.15
C PRO A 304 11.88 -17.76 -4.93
N SER A 305 12.22 -18.70 -5.81
CA SER A 305 11.23 -19.45 -6.58
C SER A 305 10.33 -20.34 -5.71
N ARG A 306 10.90 -20.99 -4.68
CA ARG A 306 10.14 -21.84 -3.75
C ARG A 306 9.29 -21.01 -2.79
N SER A 307 9.84 -19.90 -2.28
CA SER A 307 9.06 -18.99 -1.42
C SER A 307 7.92 -18.33 -2.20
N LEU A 308 8.16 -17.92 -3.45
CA LEU A 308 7.11 -17.39 -4.32
C LEU A 308 5.98 -18.41 -4.52
N LEU A 309 6.32 -19.65 -4.88
CA LEU A 309 5.32 -20.71 -5.06
C LEU A 309 4.51 -20.94 -3.78
N GLY A 310 5.16 -21.00 -2.62
CA GLY A 310 4.48 -21.17 -1.34
C GLY A 310 3.55 -20.00 -1.00
N ILE A 311 3.96 -18.77 -1.27
CA ILE A 311 3.14 -17.57 -1.04
C ILE A 311 1.91 -17.57 -1.97
N VAL A 312 2.10 -17.84 -3.26
CA VAL A 312 1.00 -17.88 -4.24
C VAL A 312 0.02 -19.02 -3.93
N ALA A 313 0.53 -20.20 -3.57
CA ALA A 313 -0.31 -21.31 -3.13
C ALA A 313 -1.10 -20.96 -1.87
N ALA A 314 -0.47 -20.36 -0.85
CA ALA A 314 -1.15 -19.92 0.36
C ALA A 314 -2.27 -18.92 0.04
N PHE A 315 -2.05 -17.95 -0.85
CA PHE A 315 -3.09 -17.02 -1.26
C PHE A 315 -4.26 -17.68 -1.96
N PHE A 316 -3.98 -18.62 -2.86
CA PHE A 316 -5.02 -19.36 -3.57
C PHE A 316 -5.92 -20.10 -2.57
N PHE A 317 -5.34 -20.89 -1.67
CA PHE A 317 -6.12 -21.66 -0.69
C PHE A 317 -6.83 -20.78 0.35
N LEU A 318 -6.22 -19.68 0.79
CA LEU A 318 -6.87 -18.77 1.74
C LEU A 318 -8.08 -18.06 1.13
N ASN A 319 -8.03 -17.67 -0.14
CA ASN A 319 -9.17 -17.00 -0.81
C ASN A 319 -10.30 -17.99 -1.15
N MET A 320 -9.99 -19.26 -1.43
CA MET A 320 -11.03 -20.28 -1.65
C MET A 320 -11.96 -20.44 -0.43
N GLY A 321 -11.48 -20.16 0.78
CA GLY A 321 -12.29 -20.27 2.01
C GLY A 321 -13.15 -19.04 2.32
N LEU A 322 -13.13 -18.00 1.48
CA LEU A 322 -13.80 -16.72 1.75
C LEU A 322 -15.00 -16.47 0.83
N GLU A 323 -16.15 -17.07 1.14
CA GLU A 323 -17.40 -16.79 0.41
C GLU A 323 -18.30 -15.76 1.13
N ASP A 324 -18.07 -15.50 2.42
CA ASP A 324 -18.94 -14.62 3.23
C ASP A 324 -18.44 -13.16 3.27
N ILE A 325 -19.27 -12.25 2.75
CA ILE A 325 -19.08 -10.79 2.76
C ILE A 325 -18.91 -10.24 4.19
N MET A 326 -19.66 -10.77 5.18
CA MET A 326 -19.54 -10.33 6.57
C MET A 326 -18.18 -10.67 7.17
N PHE A 327 -17.61 -11.81 6.77
CA PHE A 327 -16.25 -12.18 7.14
C PHE A 327 -15.22 -11.24 6.53
N GLY A 328 -15.42 -10.85 5.26
CA GLY A 328 -14.60 -9.86 4.56
C GLY A 328 -14.53 -8.50 5.27
N GLN A 329 -15.65 -8.01 5.80
CA GLN A 329 -15.67 -6.76 6.57
C GLN A 329 -14.87 -6.86 7.87
N LYS A 330 -15.00 -7.97 8.61
CA LYS A 330 -14.22 -8.22 9.83
C LYS A 330 -12.72 -8.31 9.55
N LEU A 331 -12.34 -8.96 8.45
CA LEU A 331 -10.96 -9.04 7.99
C LEU A 331 -10.37 -7.66 7.65
N ASN A 332 -11.13 -6.80 6.97
CA ASN A 332 -10.70 -5.44 6.66
C ASN A 332 -10.47 -4.63 7.95
N LEU A 333 -11.35 -4.77 8.95
CA LEU A 333 -11.17 -4.11 10.25
C LEU A 333 -9.91 -4.60 10.97
N LEU A 334 -9.67 -5.93 10.98
CA LEU A 334 -8.46 -6.52 11.54
C LEU A 334 -7.20 -5.98 10.81
N GLY A 335 -7.25 -5.90 9.48
CA GLY A 335 -6.20 -5.31 8.66
C GLY A 335 -5.87 -3.87 9.07
N THR A 336 -6.89 -3.03 9.29
CA THR A 336 -6.70 -1.66 9.78
C THR A 336 -5.96 -1.63 11.12
N TYR A 337 -6.33 -2.47 12.09
CA TYR A 337 -5.62 -2.55 13.37
C TYR A 337 -4.18 -3.03 13.23
N ILE A 338 -3.94 -4.04 12.39
CA ILE A 338 -2.59 -4.54 12.10
C ILE A 338 -1.72 -3.43 11.50
N CYS A 339 -2.24 -2.65 10.54
CA CYS A 339 -1.54 -1.51 9.95
C CYS A 339 -1.27 -0.41 10.97
N LEU A 340 -2.24 -0.06 11.82
CA LEU A 340 -2.05 0.92 12.90
C LEU A 340 -0.94 0.50 13.86
N SER A 341 -0.97 -0.75 14.34
CA SER A 341 0.06 -1.29 15.22
C SER A 341 1.43 -1.29 14.56
N PHE A 342 1.51 -1.62 13.26
CA PHE A 342 2.77 -1.60 12.52
C PHE A 342 3.29 -0.16 12.33
N PHE A 343 2.45 0.79 11.92
CA PHE A 343 2.89 2.16 11.64
C PHE A 343 3.21 2.95 12.88
N TYR A 344 2.34 2.97 13.88
CA TYR A 344 2.49 3.82 15.06
C TYR A 344 3.13 3.10 16.26
N GLY A 345 3.19 1.76 16.24
CA GLY A 345 3.90 0.98 17.25
C GLY A 345 5.28 0.54 16.75
N TYR A 346 5.30 -0.28 15.69
CA TYR A 346 6.51 -0.96 15.26
C TYR A 346 7.58 -0.03 14.67
N ILE A 347 7.21 0.87 13.74
CA ILE A 347 8.18 1.78 13.09
C ILE A 347 8.88 2.72 14.10
N PRO A 348 8.16 3.38 15.03
CA PRO A 348 8.81 4.17 16.08
C PRO A 348 9.70 3.32 16.99
N PHE A 349 9.28 2.10 17.33
CA PHE A 349 10.07 1.17 18.15
C PHE A 349 11.42 0.83 17.51
N ILE A 350 11.44 0.45 16.22
CA ILE A 350 12.70 0.17 15.51
C ILE A 350 13.58 1.42 15.39
N PHE A 351 12.97 2.61 15.27
CA PHE A 351 13.69 3.87 15.22
C PHE A 351 14.38 4.18 16.56
N LEU A 352 13.68 4.01 17.69
CA LEU A 352 14.28 4.18 19.02
C LEU A 352 15.48 3.26 19.25
N ILE A 353 15.37 1.99 18.83
CA ILE A 353 16.49 1.03 18.89
C ILE A 353 17.65 1.46 17.99
N SER A 354 17.35 2.01 16.81
CA SER A 354 18.39 2.53 15.92
C SER A 354 19.19 3.67 16.58
N LEU A 355 18.53 4.53 17.37
CA LEU A 355 19.19 5.63 18.08
C LEU A 355 20.09 5.13 19.20
N THR A 356 19.67 4.13 19.97
CA THR A 356 20.50 3.53 21.04
C THR A 356 21.74 2.86 20.44
N ARG A 357 21.57 2.07 19.37
CA ARG A 357 22.68 1.43 18.64
C ARG A 357 23.67 2.45 18.10
N LYS A 358 23.19 3.56 17.52
CA LYS A 358 24.06 4.65 17.02
C LYS A 358 24.90 5.29 18.14
N LYS A 359 24.33 5.46 19.34
CA LYS A 359 25.06 6.00 20.50
C LYS A 359 26.16 5.04 20.97
N VAL A 360 25.88 3.74 21.04
CA VAL A 360 26.87 2.71 21.42
C VAL A 360 28.01 2.66 20.42
N LEU A 361 27.71 2.67 19.11
CA LEU A 361 28.73 2.66 18.05
C LEU A 361 29.60 3.93 18.06
N LYS A 362 29.07 5.09 18.47
CA LYS A 362 29.84 6.32 18.63
C LYS A 362 30.77 6.28 19.84
N LYS A 363 30.32 5.71 20.97
CA LYS A 363 31.14 5.58 22.19
C LYS A 363 32.29 4.57 22.04
N GLY A 364 32.13 3.56 21.18
CA GLY A 364 33.16 2.54 20.93
C GLY A 364 34.24 2.91 19.90
N ARG A 365 34.19 4.11 19.30
CA ARG A 365 35.32 4.60 18.47
C ARG A 365 36.31 5.31 19.39
N PRO A 366 37.54 4.79 19.60
CA PRO A 366 38.56 5.58 20.27
C PRO A 366 38.77 6.85 19.45
N THR A 367 38.70 7.99 20.11
CA THR A 367 39.21 9.26 19.60
C THR A 367 40.67 9.03 19.24
N GLN A 368 40.96 8.89 17.95
CA GLN A 368 42.34 8.93 17.49
C GLN A 368 42.85 10.36 17.72
N PRO A 369 44.03 10.51 18.34
CA PRO A 369 44.61 11.81 18.70
C PRO A 369 44.91 12.68 17.48
#